data_AF-A0A959NPV7-F1
#
_entry.id   AF-A0A959NPV7-F1
#
_cell.length_a   1.000
_cell.length_b   1.000
_cell.length_c   1.000
_cell.angle_alpha   90.00
_cell.angle_beta   90.00
_cell.angle_gamma   90.00
#
_symmetry.space_group_name_H-M   'P 1'
#
loop_
_entity.id
_entity.type
_entity.pdbx_description
1 polymer ?
#
loop_
_entity_poly.entity_id
_entity_poly.type
_entity_poly.pdbx_seq_one_letter_code
_entity_poly.pdbx_strand_id
1 'polypeptide(L)'
;GLESAEEIEIKNSIENAVIGFIHVEEKDEQDSSNVETKLIKNLKWAARKNETNRIVLHSFNHLSTSSASSDFTQSLFNNAEVRLRNSEYDVSQTPFGYFLNLNMDAPGKPLARLFKEF
;
A
#
# COMPACT_ATOMS: atom_id res chain seq x y z
N GLY A 1 10.09 -7.97 10.40
CA GLY A 1 10.61 -8.83 9.33
C GLY A 1 10.13 -10.23 9.60
N LEU A 2 9.70 -10.98 8.59
CA LEU A 2 9.46 -12.41 8.73
C LEU A 2 10.81 -13.09 9.04
N GLU A 3 10.85 -13.99 10.02
CA GLU A 3 12.10 -14.62 10.50
C GLU A 3 12.82 -15.47 9.43
N SER A 4 12.16 -15.79 8.31
CA SER A 4 12.67 -16.60 7.20
C SER A 4 13.14 -15.78 5.98
N ALA A 5 13.14 -14.45 6.04
CA ALA A 5 13.44 -13.62 4.89
C ALA A 5 14.96 -13.46 4.70
N GLU A 6 15.50 -13.86 3.54
CA GLU A 6 16.91 -13.63 3.17
C GLU A 6 17.23 -12.14 3.13
N GLU A 7 18.45 -11.74 3.52
CA GLU A 7 18.89 -10.34 3.50
C GLU A 7 19.13 -9.91 2.04
N ILE A 8 18.27 -9.02 1.51
CA ILE A 8 18.33 -8.54 0.12
C ILE A 8 18.50 -7.02 0.12
N GLU A 9 19.51 -6.53 -0.60
CA GLU A 9 19.75 -5.10 -0.76
C GLU A 9 19.02 -4.57 -2.02
N ILE A 10 17.77 -4.11 -1.84
CA ILE A 10 16.97 -3.49 -2.91
C ILE A 10 16.93 -1.99 -2.68
N LYS A 11 17.48 -1.21 -3.62
CA LYS A 11 17.37 0.25 -3.63
C LYS A 11 16.47 0.70 -4.78
N ASN A 12 15.40 1.41 -4.44
CA ASN A 12 14.50 2.01 -5.41
C ASN A 12 14.18 3.46 -5.02
N SER A 13 13.87 4.30 -6.01
CA SER A 13 13.43 5.67 -5.80
C SER A 13 12.26 5.96 -6.72
N ILE A 14 11.17 6.48 -6.15
CA ILE A 14 9.94 6.80 -6.87
C ILE A 14 9.59 8.25 -6.54
N GLU A 15 9.50 9.08 -7.57
CA GLU A 15 9.10 10.48 -7.45
C GLU A 15 7.64 10.67 -7.83
N ASN A 16 7.02 11.75 -7.33
CA ASN A 16 5.66 12.17 -7.68
C ASN A 16 4.64 11.04 -7.57
N ALA A 17 4.61 10.33 -6.44
CA ALA A 17 3.71 9.22 -6.20
C ALA A 17 2.85 9.44 -4.96
N VAL A 18 1.68 8.79 -4.95
CA VAL A 18 0.93 8.56 -3.72
C VAL A 18 1.38 7.23 -3.12
N ILE A 19 1.85 7.25 -1.88
CA ILE A 19 2.14 6.04 -1.12
C ILE A 19 0.98 5.70 -0.20
N GLY A 20 0.47 4.48 -0.32
CA GLY A 20 -0.48 3.89 0.61
C GLY A 20 0.28 3.11 1.68
N PHE A 21 0.35 3.66 2.89
CA PHE A 21 0.70 2.91 4.10
C PHE A 21 -0.53 2.11 4.53
N ILE A 22 -0.51 0.81 4.30
CA ILE A 22 -1.70 -0.04 4.43
C ILE A 22 -1.47 -1.05 5.54
N HIS A 23 -2.36 -1.04 6.52
CA HIS A 23 -2.51 -2.10 7.52
C HIS A 23 -3.78 -2.86 7.18
N VAL A 24 -3.70 -4.19 7.14
CA VAL A 24 -4.85 -5.07 6.89
C VAL A 24 -5.21 -5.80 8.18
N GLU A 25 -6.46 -5.71 8.62
CA GLU A 25 -6.94 -6.24 9.89
C GLU A 25 -7.59 -7.62 9.72
N GLU A 26 -7.65 -8.40 10.79
CA GLU A 26 -8.20 -9.78 10.76
C GLU A 26 -9.65 -9.82 10.21
N LYS A 27 -10.46 -8.81 10.53
CA LYS A 27 -11.85 -8.69 10.04
C LYS A 27 -11.94 -8.56 8.51
N ASP A 28 -10.89 -8.06 7.85
CA ASP A 28 -10.89 -7.80 6.42
C ASP A 28 -10.90 -9.09 5.61
N GLU A 29 -10.45 -10.20 6.19
CA GLU A 29 -10.49 -11.52 5.56
C GLU A 29 -11.92 -11.99 5.28
N GLN A 30 -12.91 -11.51 6.05
CA GLN A 30 -14.30 -11.91 5.93
C GLN A 30 -15.01 -11.28 4.72
N ASP A 31 -14.51 -10.14 4.20
CA ASP A 31 -15.12 -9.40 3.08
C ASP A 31 -14.05 -8.83 2.13
N SER A 32 -13.17 -9.71 1.66
CA SER A 32 -11.98 -9.37 0.87
C SER A 32 -12.28 -8.52 -0.38
N SER A 33 -13.33 -8.85 -1.12
CA SER A 33 -13.72 -8.16 -2.36
C SER A 33 -14.13 -6.69 -2.12
N ASN A 34 -14.86 -6.44 -1.04
CA ASN A 34 -15.27 -5.11 -0.65
C ASN A 34 -14.08 -4.28 -0.15
N VAL A 35 -13.25 -4.87 0.71
CA VAL A 35 -12.01 -4.26 1.23
C VAL A 35 -11.11 -3.86 0.07
N GLU A 36 -10.84 -4.77 -0.87
CA GLU A 36 -10.03 -4.51 -2.06
C GLU A 36 -10.60 -3.36 -2.90
N THR A 37 -11.92 -3.36 -3.10
CA THR A 37 -12.60 -2.31 -3.86
C THR A 37 -12.50 -0.95 -3.17
N LYS A 38 -12.65 -0.88 -1.85
CA LYS A 38 -12.50 0.34 -1.05
C LYS A 38 -11.06 0.84 -1.07
N LEU A 39 -10.08 -0.05 -0.94
CA LEU A 39 -8.66 0.27 -1.04
C LEU A 39 -8.34 0.94 -2.39
N ILE A 40 -8.71 0.28 -3.50
CA ILE A 40 -8.48 0.80 -4.86
C ILE A 40 -9.15 2.15 -5.07
N LYS A 41 -10.40 2.32 -4.60
CA LYS A 41 -11.12 3.60 -4.74
C LYS A 41 -10.40 4.74 -4.00
N ASN A 42 -9.94 4.48 -2.78
CA ASN A 42 -9.21 5.48 -1.99
C ASN A 42 -7.87 5.85 -2.64
N LEU A 43 -7.09 4.87 -3.10
CA LEU A 43 -5.82 5.11 -3.78
C LEU A 43 -6.00 5.91 -5.08
N LYS A 44 -6.97 5.53 -5.92
CA LYS A 44 -7.31 6.28 -7.15
C LYS A 44 -7.75 7.71 -6.85
N TRP A 45 -8.56 7.90 -5.81
CA TRP A 45 -9.01 9.22 -5.40
C TRP A 45 -7.83 10.09 -4.93
N ALA A 46 -6.95 9.55 -4.08
CA ALA A 46 -5.77 10.27 -3.60
C ALA A 46 -4.80 10.62 -4.74
N ALA A 47 -4.56 9.67 -5.66
CA ALA A 47 -3.72 9.89 -6.83
C ALA A 47 -4.26 11.01 -7.73
N ARG A 48 -5.58 11.01 -8.01
CA ARG A 48 -6.25 12.09 -8.77
C ARG A 48 -6.15 13.44 -8.07
N LYS A 49 -6.31 13.49 -6.74
CA LYS A 49 -6.19 14.73 -5.97
C LYS A 49 -4.77 15.30 -5.94
N ASN A 50 -3.77 14.45 -6.15
CA ASN A 50 -2.37 14.83 -6.23
C ASN A 50 -1.84 14.84 -7.66
N GLU A 51 -2.73 14.77 -8.66
CA GLU A 51 -2.39 14.85 -10.10
C GLU A 51 -1.27 13.89 -10.51
N THR A 52 -1.28 12.67 -9.95
CA THR A 52 -0.32 11.61 -10.27
C THR A 52 -1.02 10.33 -10.69
N ASN A 53 -0.35 9.55 -11.55
CA ASN A 53 -0.71 8.18 -11.89
C ASN A 53 0.16 7.14 -11.17
N ARG A 54 1.15 7.56 -10.36
CA ARG A 54 2.05 6.67 -9.63
C ARG A 54 1.50 6.36 -8.24
N ILE A 55 1.39 5.08 -7.93
CA ILE A 55 0.91 4.58 -6.64
C ILE A 55 1.92 3.57 -6.09
N VAL A 56 2.33 3.77 -4.84
CA VAL A 56 3.17 2.80 -4.11
C VAL A 56 2.32 2.12 -3.05
N LEU A 57 2.26 0.79 -3.07
CA LEU A 57 1.66 -0.01 -2.02
C LEU A 57 2.73 -0.40 -1.00
N HIS A 58 2.55 -0.03 0.25
CA HIS A 58 3.47 -0.36 1.32
C HIS A 58 2.72 -0.99 2.50
N SER A 59 3.04 -2.26 2.79
CA SER A 59 2.52 -2.98 3.95
C SER A 59 3.10 -2.38 5.22
N PHE A 60 2.24 -2.00 6.16
CA PHE A 60 2.63 -1.35 7.39
C PHE A 60 1.81 -1.87 8.58
N ASN A 61 2.27 -2.99 9.16
CA ASN A 61 1.52 -3.78 10.14
C ASN A 61 1.56 -3.23 11.59
N HIS A 62 1.94 -1.97 11.78
CA HIS A 62 2.10 -1.35 13.10
C HIS A 62 0.97 -0.36 13.45
N LEU A 63 -0.12 -0.30 12.68
CA LEU A 63 -1.22 0.67 12.86
C LEU A 63 -2.37 0.16 13.74
N SER A 64 -2.45 -1.14 14.02
CA SER A 64 -3.52 -1.78 14.82
C SER A 64 -2.99 -2.95 15.65
N THR A 65 -3.77 -3.37 16.65
CA THR A 65 -3.49 -4.54 17.50
C THR A 65 -3.94 -5.86 16.87
N SER A 66 -4.72 -5.82 15.78
CA SER A 66 -5.11 -6.99 15.00
C SER A 66 -4.47 -6.94 13.61
N SER A 67 -4.13 -8.09 13.04
CA SER A 67 -3.53 -8.17 11.70
C SER A 67 -4.09 -9.37 10.97
N ALA A 68 -4.44 -9.18 9.70
CA ALA A 68 -4.74 -10.31 8.84
C ALA A 68 -3.50 -11.21 8.65
N SER A 69 -3.72 -12.42 8.15
CA SER A 69 -2.66 -13.33 7.77
C SER A 69 -1.75 -12.70 6.69
N SER A 70 -0.47 -13.08 6.70
CA SER A 70 0.50 -12.66 5.68
C SER A 70 0.03 -13.01 4.28
N ASP A 71 -0.55 -14.20 4.11
CA ASP A 71 -0.97 -14.74 2.82
C ASP A 71 -2.17 -13.96 2.27
N PHE A 72 -3.13 -13.63 3.13
CA PHE A 72 -4.25 -12.76 2.76
C PHE A 72 -3.75 -11.37 2.36
N THR A 73 -2.89 -10.77 3.18
CA THR A 73 -2.36 -9.42 2.94
C THR A 73 -1.60 -9.35 1.62
N GLN A 74 -0.71 -10.31 1.36
CA GLN A 74 0.04 -10.39 0.10
C GLN A 74 -0.90 -10.57 -1.10
N SER A 75 -1.93 -11.42 -0.97
CA SER A 75 -2.91 -11.64 -2.04
C SER A 75 -3.72 -10.38 -2.34
N LEU A 76 -4.17 -9.66 -1.31
CA LEU A 76 -4.87 -8.38 -1.43
C LEU A 76 -4.02 -7.34 -2.18
N PHE A 77 -2.74 -7.22 -1.81
CA PHE A 77 -1.81 -6.29 -2.46
C PHE A 77 -1.58 -6.64 -3.94
N ASN A 78 -1.36 -7.91 -4.25
CA ASN A 78 -1.17 -8.38 -5.63
C ASN A 78 -2.42 -8.10 -6.49
N ASN A 79 -3.62 -8.36 -5.96
CA ASN A 79 -4.87 -8.07 -6.67
C ASN A 79 -5.07 -6.57 -6.88
N ALA A 80 -4.80 -5.76 -5.85
CA ALA A 80 -4.89 -4.31 -5.91
C ALA A 80 -3.94 -3.74 -6.98
N GLU A 81 -2.69 -4.22 -7.04
CA GLU A 81 -1.71 -3.84 -8.05
C GLU A 81 -2.22 -4.14 -9.47
N VAL A 82 -2.70 -5.35 -9.73
CA VAL A 82 -3.25 -5.75 -11.04
C VAL A 82 -4.41 -4.84 -11.45
N ARG A 83 -5.38 -4.61 -10.56
CA ARG A 83 -6.57 -3.79 -10.89
C ARG A 83 -6.25 -2.32 -11.07
N LEU A 84 -5.28 -1.79 -10.33
CA LEU A 84 -4.79 -0.42 -10.50
C LEU A 84 -4.06 -0.27 -11.85
N ARG A 85 -3.19 -1.22 -12.21
CA ARG A 85 -2.51 -1.25 -13.53
C ARG A 85 -3.49 -1.37 -14.69
N ASN A 86 -4.51 -2.22 -14.57
CA ASN A 86 -5.61 -2.31 -15.55
C ASN A 86 -6.40 -1.00 -15.70
N SER A 87 -6.22 -0.06 -14.77
CA SER A 87 -6.81 1.28 -14.81
C SER A 87 -5.77 2.35 -15.14
N GLU A 88 -4.66 1.98 -15.78
CA GLU A 88 -3.61 2.87 -16.30
C GLU A 88 -2.79 3.61 -15.22
N TYR A 89 -2.77 3.09 -13.99
CA TYR A 89 -1.83 3.55 -12.96
C TYR A 89 -0.50 2.83 -13.07
N ASP A 90 0.60 3.56 -12.81
CA ASP A 90 1.91 2.99 -12.58
C ASP A 90 2.00 2.60 -11.09
N VAL A 91 2.12 1.30 -10.82
CA VAL A 91 2.01 0.76 -9.47
C VAL A 91 3.25 -0.03 -9.12
N SER A 92 3.80 0.27 -7.95
CA SER A 92 4.90 -0.47 -7.33
C SER A 92 4.50 -0.97 -5.95
N GLN A 93 5.02 -2.12 -5.55
CA GLN A 93 4.95 -2.59 -4.17
C GLN A 93 6.34 -2.52 -3.54
N THR A 94 6.41 -2.12 -2.27
CA THR A 94 7.65 -2.32 -1.50
C THR A 94 7.81 -3.79 -1.10
N PRO A 95 9.04 -4.29 -0.87
CA PRO A 95 9.24 -5.67 -0.40
C PRO A 95 8.38 -6.01 0.82
N PHE A 96 7.58 -7.06 0.71
CA PHE A 96 6.67 -7.49 1.77
C PHE A 96 7.39 -8.33 2.82
N GLY A 97 7.08 -8.10 4.10
CA GLY A 97 7.68 -8.87 5.20
C GLY A 97 9.10 -8.44 5.58
N TYR A 98 9.62 -7.36 5.01
CA TYR A 98 10.95 -6.80 5.31
C TYR A 98 10.87 -5.56 6.19
N PHE A 99 11.91 -5.33 7.01
CA PHE A 99 12.13 -4.02 7.60
C PHE A 99 12.81 -3.13 6.56
N LEU A 100 12.15 -2.03 6.19
CA LEU A 100 12.60 -1.14 5.13
C LEU A 100 13.04 0.20 5.69
N ASN A 101 14.22 0.66 5.28
CA ASN A 101 14.64 2.03 5.49
C ASN A 101 13.98 2.93 4.44
N LEU A 102 13.00 3.74 4.85
CA LEU A 102 12.28 4.64 3.96
C LEU A 102 12.79 6.08 4.14
N ASN A 103 13.13 6.73 3.03
CA ASN A 103 13.34 8.17 2.97
C ASN A 103 12.22 8.78 2.11
N MET A 104 11.53 9.80 2.62
CA MET A 104 10.37 10.39 1.96
C MET A 104 10.29 11.90 2.15
N ASP A 105 10.02 12.58 1.03
CA ASP A 105 9.68 14.01 1.02
C ASP A 105 8.18 14.17 0.79
N ALA A 106 7.45 14.48 1.87
CA ALA A 106 6.02 14.75 1.82
C ALA A 106 5.77 16.27 1.78
N PRO A 107 5.52 16.87 0.59
CA PRO A 107 5.37 18.32 0.44
C PRO A 107 4.22 18.85 1.30
N GLY A 108 4.36 20.08 1.82
CA GLY A 108 3.41 20.73 2.72
C GLY A 108 2.09 21.16 2.06
N LYS A 109 1.38 20.24 1.38
CA LYS A 109 0.05 20.45 0.82
C LYS A 109 -1.01 19.79 1.72
N PRO A 110 -2.21 20.38 1.89
CA PRO A 110 -3.25 19.82 2.78
C PRO A 110 -3.65 18.37 2.48
N LEU A 111 -3.52 17.92 1.24
CA LEU A 111 -3.86 16.55 0.80
C LEU A 111 -2.63 15.63 0.69
N ALA A 112 -1.45 16.06 1.13
CA ALA A 112 -0.24 15.24 1.09
C ALA A 112 -0.24 14.16 2.19
N ARG A 113 -1.05 14.31 3.24
CA ARG A 113 -1.13 13.40 4.38
C ARG A 113 -2.59 13.16 4.72
N LEU A 114 -3.07 11.96 4.42
CA LEU A 114 -4.48 11.60 4.51
C LEU A 114 -4.60 10.26 5.23
N PHE A 115 -5.61 10.15 6.09
CA PHE A 115 -5.96 8.92 6.79
C PHE A 115 -7.35 8.45 6.35
N LYS A 116 -7.51 7.13 6.19
CA LYS A 116 -8.76 6.47 5.85
C LYS A 116 -8.83 5.12 6.59
N GLU A 117 -9.98 4.84 7.15
CA GLU A 117 -10.38 3.56 7.75
C GLU A 117 -11.72 3.17 7.13
N PHE A 118 -11.93 1.88 6.84
CA PHE A 118 -13.13 1.41 6.13
C PHE A 118 -13.42 -0.06 6.34
#